data_AF-A0A418CDS9-F1
#
_entry.id   AF-A0A418CDS9-F1
#
_cell.length_a   1.000
_cell.length_b   1.000
_cell.length_c   1.000
_cell.angle_alpha   90.00
_cell.angle_beta   90.00
_cell.angle_gamma   90.00
#
_symmetry.space_group_name_H-M   'P 1'
#
loop_
_entity.id
_entity.type
_entity.pdbx_description
1 polymer ?
#
loop_
_entity_poly.entity_id
_entity_poly.type
_entity_poly.pdbx_seq_one_letter_code
_entity_poly.pdbx_strand_id
1 'polypeptide(L)'
;MLHLAAYSGRVDVVEVAIRVRGVSTAMTMLMIDLAAWNNQRLVLDFFQQHPHAIGWTCSSFALVAAARNGLTDIIVQFLHDQFPSVPSTEDAMDMAAEGGHFNMVEFLHVH
;
A
#
# COMPACT_ATOMS: atom_id res chain seq x y z
N MET A 1 9.40 14.44 -6.50
CA MET A 1 8.48 14.38 -7.66
C MET A 1 7.78 13.03 -7.77
N LEU A 2 8.49 11.89 -7.78
CA LEU A 2 7.85 10.56 -7.93
C LEU A 2 6.91 10.18 -6.77
N HIS A 3 7.35 10.37 -5.53
CA HIS A 3 6.51 10.14 -4.35
C HIS A 3 5.24 11.03 -4.33
N LEU A 4 5.33 12.27 -4.87
CA LEU A 4 4.15 13.15 -5.02
C LEU A 4 3.20 12.64 -6.11
N ALA A 5 3.72 12.01 -7.17
CA ALA A 5 2.88 11.39 -8.19
C ALA A 5 2.10 10.21 -7.59
N ALA A 6 2.74 9.36 -6.80
CA ALA A 6 2.07 8.30 -6.06
C ALA A 6 1.02 8.85 -5.07
N TYR A 7 1.38 9.88 -4.29
CA TYR A 7 0.45 10.56 -3.38
C TYR A 7 -0.75 11.19 -4.09
N SER A 8 -0.57 11.73 -5.31
CA SER A 8 -1.65 12.40 -6.06
C SER A 8 -2.39 11.50 -7.06
N GLY A 9 -2.04 10.21 -7.14
CA GLY A 9 -2.70 9.26 -8.04
C GLY A 9 -2.28 9.32 -9.50
N ARG A 10 -1.15 9.97 -9.83
CA ARG A 10 -0.63 10.06 -11.20
C ARG A 10 0.09 8.79 -11.62
N VAL A 11 -0.70 7.79 -12.03
CA VAL A 11 -0.21 6.45 -12.43
C VAL A 11 0.71 6.50 -13.64
N ASP A 12 0.43 7.39 -14.60
CA ASP A 12 1.27 7.62 -15.79
C ASP A 12 2.73 7.95 -15.43
N VAL A 13 2.92 8.85 -14.46
CA VAL A 13 4.25 9.25 -13.99
C VAL A 13 4.89 8.11 -13.19
N VAL A 14 4.12 7.37 -12.39
CA VAL A 14 4.60 6.21 -11.63
C VAL A 14 5.06 5.10 -12.58
N GLU A 15 4.26 4.77 -13.59
CA GLU A 15 4.56 3.75 -14.60
C GLU A 15 5.82 4.09 -15.39
N VAL A 16 5.92 5.33 -15.92
CA VAL A 16 7.10 5.77 -16.67
C VAL A 16 8.34 5.72 -15.78
N ALA A 17 8.24 6.12 -14.52
CA ALA A 17 9.35 6.06 -13.59
C ALA A 17 9.82 4.63 -13.33
N ILE A 18 8.89 3.70 -13.14
CA ILE A 18 9.19 2.29 -12.88
C ILE A 18 9.78 1.62 -14.12
N ARG A 19 9.16 1.80 -15.31
CA ARG A 19 9.57 1.13 -16.54
C ARG A 19 10.84 1.70 -17.18
N VAL A 20 11.05 3.01 -17.10
CA VAL A 20 12.11 3.69 -17.88
C VAL A 20 13.31 4.09 -17.02
N ARG A 21 13.09 4.43 -15.75
CA ARG A 21 14.16 5.07 -14.93
C ARG A 21 14.85 4.13 -13.96
N GLY A 22 14.26 2.98 -13.65
CA GLY A 22 14.74 2.08 -12.59
C GLY A 22 14.65 2.76 -11.22
N VAL A 23 13.65 2.36 -10.43
CA VAL A 23 13.47 2.89 -9.06
C VAL A 23 14.03 1.90 -8.04
N SER A 24 14.62 2.44 -6.96
CA SER A 24 15.07 1.62 -5.84
C SER A 24 13.88 1.04 -5.07
N THR A 25 14.10 -0.07 -4.37
CA THR A 25 13.15 -0.68 -3.43
C THR A 25 12.63 0.31 -2.38
N ALA A 26 13.49 1.21 -1.88
CA ALA A 26 13.06 2.25 -0.94
C ALA A 26 12.09 3.26 -1.56
N MET A 27 12.28 3.58 -2.85
CA MET A 27 11.37 4.48 -3.56
C MET A 27 10.03 3.79 -3.86
N THR A 28 10.01 2.49 -4.21
CA THR A 28 8.76 1.75 -4.41
C THR A 28 7.99 1.60 -3.10
N MET A 29 8.66 1.32 -1.99
CA MET A 29 8.06 1.33 -0.64
C MET A 29 7.37 2.66 -0.34
N LEU A 30 8.08 3.77 -0.53
CA LEU A 30 7.52 5.10 -0.28
C LEU A 30 6.33 5.42 -1.20
N MET A 31 6.35 4.99 -2.46
CA MET A 31 5.23 5.17 -3.38
C MET A 31 4.00 4.37 -2.93
N ILE A 32 4.17 3.13 -2.50
CA ILE A 32 3.08 2.29 -1.99
C ILE A 32 2.50 2.87 -0.69
N ASP A 33 3.35 3.23 0.27
CA ASP A 33 2.94 3.79 1.56
C ASP A 33 2.15 5.10 1.39
N LEU A 34 2.61 6.00 0.51
CA LEU A 34 1.91 7.28 0.25
C LEU A 34 0.64 7.10 -0.58
N ALA A 35 0.62 6.14 -1.51
CA ALA A 35 -0.59 5.80 -2.24
C ALA A 35 -1.66 5.22 -1.31
N ALA A 36 -1.27 4.35 -0.37
CA ALA A 36 -2.15 3.85 0.67
C ALA A 36 -2.67 5.00 1.55
N TRP A 37 -1.78 5.91 1.98
CA TRP A 37 -2.13 7.03 2.84
C TRP A 37 -3.15 7.98 2.22
N ASN A 38 -3.03 8.27 0.93
CA ASN A 38 -3.93 9.20 0.25
C ASN A 38 -5.01 8.50 -0.58
N ASN A 39 -5.29 7.22 -0.30
CA ASN A 39 -6.32 6.42 -0.96
C ASN A 39 -6.22 6.45 -2.50
N GLN A 40 -5.01 6.29 -3.03
CA GLN A 40 -4.73 6.31 -4.45
C GLN A 40 -4.84 4.90 -5.04
N ARG A 41 -6.08 4.41 -5.10
CA ARG A 41 -6.44 3.06 -5.56
C ARG A 41 -5.78 2.68 -6.88
N LEU A 42 -5.78 3.58 -7.88
CA LEU A 42 -5.21 3.29 -9.20
C LEU A 42 -3.70 3.02 -9.17
N VAL A 43 -2.99 3.68 -8.25
CA VAL A 43 -1.55 3.46 -8.06
C VAL A 43 -1.32 2.09 -7.41
N LEU A 44 -2.13 1.74 -6.40
CA LEU A 44 -2.07 0.44 -5.74
C LEU A 44 -2.44 -0.71 -6.69
N ASP A 45 -3.48 -0.53 -7.50
CA ASP A 45 -3.89 -1.47 -8.56
C ASP A 45 -2.77 -1.63 -9.60
N PHE A 46 -2.08 -0.55 -9.96
CA PHE A 46 -0.93 -0.62 -10.87
C PHE A 46 0.17 -1.51 -10.30
N PHE A 47 0.51 -1.36 -9.02
CA PHE A 47 1.47 -2.24 -8.36
C PHE A 47 0.93 -3.68 -8.34
N GLN A 48 -0.30 -3.93 -7.87
CA GLN A 48 -0.87 -5.28 -7.82
C GLN A 48 -0.90 -6.00 -9.19
N GLN A 49 -1.23 -5.30 -10.28
CA GLN A 49 -1.32 -5.89 -11.63
C GLN A 49 0.03 -6.13 -12.31
N HIS A 50 1.09 -5.47 -11.85
CA HIS A 50 2.42 -5.60 -12.45
C HIS A 50 3.45 -6.14 -11.46
N PRO A 51 3.29 -7.35 -10.87
CA PRO A 51 4.18 -7.90 -9.84
C PRO A 51 5.60 -8.28 -10.34
N HIS A 52 6.18 -7.50 -11.25
CA HIS A 52 7.46 -7.76 -11.87
C HIS A 52 8.62 -7.58 -10.89
N ALA A 53 9.22 -8.72 -10.56
CA ALA A 53 10.60 -8.93 -10.15
C ALA A 53 11.00 -8.36 -8.77
N ILE A 54 10.95 -9.22 -7.76
CA ILE A 54 11.90 -9.31 -6.64
C ILE A 54 12.21 -7.94 -5.98
N GLY A 55 11.45 -7.57 -4.96
CA GLY A 55 11.87 -6.53 -4.03
C GLY A 55 11.05 -5.24 -4.07
N TRP A 56 9.79 -5.27 -4.48
CA TRP A 56 8.85 -4.36 -3.85
C TRP A 56 8.67 -4.75 -2.40
N THR A 57 8.29 -3.77 -1.59
CA THR A 57 8.07 -3.92 -0.16
C THR A 57 7.20 -2.74 0.26
N CYS A 58 6.48 -2.89 1.35
CA CYS A 58 5.78 -1.81 2.02
C CYS A 58 6.15 -1.86 3.51
N SER A 59 5.97 -0.75 4.21
CA SER A 59 6.12 -0.77 5.67
C SER A 59 4.77 -1.04 6.34
N SER A 60 4.76 -1.23 7.66
CA SER A 60 3.51 -1.26 8.44
C SER A 60 2.72 0.05 8.30
N PHE A 61 3.34 1.13 7.82
CA PHE A 61 2.63 2.38 7.52
C PHE A 61 1.57 2.20 6.44
N ALA A 62 1.79 1.34 5.44
CA ALA A 62 0.76 1.02 4.46
C ALA A 62 -0.47 0.36 5.11
N LEU A 63 -0.28 -0.48 6.14
CA LEU A 63 -1.40 -1.06 6.91
C LEU A 63 -2.13 -0.01 7.72
N VAL A 64 -1.42 0.84 8.45
CA VAL A 64 -2.02 1.93 9.23
C VAL A 64 -2.81 2.87 8.31
N ALA A 65 -2.24 3.21 7.15
CA ALA A 65 -2.89 4.01 6.13
C ALA A 65 -4.15 3.35 5.57
N ALA A 66 -4.09 2.05 5.30
CA ALA A 66 -5.22 1.28 4.81
C ALA A 66 -6.34 1.18 5.84
N ALA A 67 -5.97 0.91 7.09
CA ALA A 67 -6.85 0.88 8.24
C ALA A 67 -7.55 2.22 8.43
N ARG A 68 -6.81 3.34 8.39
CA ARG A 68 -7.38 4.68 8.46
C ARG A 68 -8.39 4.96 7.34
N ASN A 69 -8.08 4.54 6.11
CA ASN A 69 -8.87 4.89 4.92
C ASN A 69 -9.99 3.88 4.60
N GLY A 70 -10.11 2.77 5.34
CA GLY A 70 -11.06 1.70 5.02
C GLY A 70 -10.74 0.94 3.74
N LEU A 71 -9.46 0.88 3.37
CA LEU A 71 -9.00 0.22 2.15
C LEU A 71 -8.87 -1.29 2.36
N THR A 72 -10.02 -1.96 2.52
CA THR A 72 -10.05 -3.36 2.91
C THR A 72 -9.80 -4.33 1.78
N ASP A 73 -10.19 -4.04 0.54
CA ASP A 73 -10.20 -5.13 -0.46
C ASP A 73 -8.88 -5.23 -1.21
N ILE A 74 -8.38 -4.11 -1.70
CA ILE A 74 -7.17 -4.07 -2.53
C ILE A 74 -5.92 -4.15 -1.68
N ILE A 75 -5.82 -3.37 -0.60
CA ILE A 75 -4.60 -3.39 0.22
C ILE A 75 -4.48 -4.71 0.96
N VAL A 76 -5.56 -5.28 1.48
CA VAL A 76 -5.49 -6.60 2.13
C VAL A 76 -5.06 -7.67 1.14
N GLN A 77 -5.66 -7.75 -0.06
CA GLN A 77 -5.23 -8.72 -1.07
C GLN A 77 -3.78 -8.47 -1.50
N PHE A 78 -3.41 -7.21 -1.74
CA PHE A 78 -2.07 -6.84 -2.14
C PHE A 78 -1.03 -7.16 -1.07
N LEU A 79 -1.29 -6.85 0.20
CA LEU A 79 -0.42 -7.16 1.32
C LEU A 79 -0.35 -8.67 1.58
N HIS A 80 -1.48 -9.36 1.54
CA HIS A 80 -1.53 -10.80 1.75
C HIS A 80 -0.75 -11.54 0.65
N ASP A 81 -0.98 -11.18 -0.61
CA ASP A 81 -0.40 -11.90 -1.75
C ASP A 81 1.07 -11.54 -1.98
N GLN A 82 1.50 -10.32 -1.64
CA GLN A 82 2.85 -9.84 -1.94
C GLN A 82 3.73 -9.67 -0.69
N PHE A 83 3.15 -9.43 0.49
CA PHE A 83 3.86 -9.06 1.71
C PHE A 83 3.33 -9.74 2.99
N PRO A 84 3.22 -11.09 3.02
CA PRO A 84 2.64 -11.82 4.14
C PRO A 84 3.44 -11.67 5.45
N SER A 85 4.67 -11.15 5.39
CA SER A 85 5.53 -10.95 6.56
C SER A 85 5.43 -9.55 7.17
N VAL A 86 4.61 -8.65 6.62
CA VAL A 86 4.46 -7.30 7.20
C VAL A 86 3.64 -7.42 8.48
N PRO A 87 4.19 -7.06 9.65
CA PRO A 87 3.51 -7.26 10.91
C PRO A 87 2.31 -6.34 11.02
N SER A 88 1.19 -6.91 11.49
CA SER A 88 0.10 -6.14 12.07
C SER A 88 0.62 -5.31 13.25
N THR A 89 0.16 -4.06 13.37
CA THR A 89 0.54 -3.18 14.47
C THR A 89 -0.69 -2.78 15.27
N GLU A 90 -0.52 -2.55 16.57
CA GLU A 90 -1.57 -2.05 17.46
C GLU A 90 -2.18 -0.75 16.89
N ASP A 91 -1.34 0.16 16.39
CA ASP A 91 -1.79 1.39 15.71
C ASP A 91 -2.70 1.12 14.50
N ALA A 92 -2.43 0.10 13.69
CA ALA A 92 -3.27 -0.23 12.54
C ALA A 92 -4.62 -0.77 13.00
N MET A 93 -4.62 -1.59 14.06
CA MET A 93 -5.83 -2.13 14.66
C MET A 93 -6.72 -1.01 15.22
N ASP A 94 -6.13 -0.10 15.99
CA ASP A 94 -6.84 1.02 16.61
C ASP A 94 -7.42 1.95 15.55
N MET A 95 -6.66 2.28 14.50
CA MET A 95 -7.14 3.12 13.39
C MET A 95 -8.28 2.45 12.61
N ALA A 96 -8.22 1.13 12.41
CA ALA A 96 -9.30 0.37 11.77
C ALA A 96 -10.56 0.36 12.65
N ALA A 97 -10.40 0.16 13.96
CA ALA A 97 -11.50 0.14 14.93
C ALA A 97 -12.16 1.52 15.07
N GLU A 98 -11.35 2.59 15.18
CA GLU A 98 -11.83 3.98 15.24
C GLU A 98 -12.59 4.36 13.96
N GLY A 99 -12.09 3.92 12.81
CA GLY A 99 -12.73 4.15 11.50
C GLY A 99 -13.98 3.29 11.23
N GLY A 100 -14.31 2.33 12.10
CA GLY A 100 -15.42 1.39 11.89
C GLY A 100 -15.18 0.36 10.78
N HIS A 101 -13.92 0.13 10.40
CA HIS A 101 -13.51 -0.74 9.30
C HIS A 101 -13.39 -2.19 9.76
N PHE A 102 -14.53 -2.80 10.10
CA PHE A 102 -14.59 -4.14 10.71
C PHE A 102 -13.80 -5.22 9.94
N ASN A 103 -13.89 -5.24 8.62
CA ASN A 103 -13.15 -6.22 7.79
C ASN A 103 -11.63 -6.06 7.93
N MET A 104 -11.13 -4.84 8.14
CA MET A 104 -9.71 -4.60 8.38
C MET A 104 -9.31 -5.07 9.78
N VAL A 105 -10.13 -4.82 10.80
CA VAL A 105 -9.90 -5.31 12.18
C VAL A 105 -9.81 -6.84 12.19
N GLU A 106 -10.74 -7.52 11.52
CA GLU A 106 -10.72 -8.98 11.39
C GLU A 106 -9.44 -9.46 10.69
N PHE A 107 -9.06 -8.81 9.58
CA PHE A 107 -7.84 -9.13 8.86
C PHE A 107 -6.59 -8.98 9.73
N LEU A 108 -6.43 -7.82 10.39
CA LEU A 108 -5.31 -7.49 11.27
C LEU A 108 -5.23 -8.34 12.54
N HIS A 109 -6.34 -8.99 12.92
CA HIS A 109 -6.41 -9.84 14.12
C HIS A 109 -5.96 -11.28 13.83
N VAL A 110 -6.19 -11.73 12.59
CA VAL A 110 -5.90 -13.10 12.14
C VAL A 110 -4.49 -13.22 11.55
N HIS A 111 -3.88 -12.11 11.12
CA HIS A 111 -2.56 -12.04 10.47
C HIS A 111 -1.59 -11.16 11.27
#